data_AF-B9TX69-F1
#
_entry.id   AF-B9TX69-F1
#
_cell.length_a   1.000
_cell.length_b   1.000
_cell.length_c   1.000
_cell.angle_alpha   90.00
_cell.angle_beta   90.00
_cell.angle_gamma   90.00
#
_symmetry.space_group_name_H-M   'P 1'
#
loop_
_entity.id
_entity.type
_entity.pdbx_description
1 polymer ?
#
loop_
_entity_poly.entity_id
_entity_poly.type
_entity_poly.pdbx_seq_one_letter_code
_entity_poly.pdbx_strand_id
1 'polypeptide(L)'
;LLEQAMIGPSPNPLILSYLKYAISSQMVSYSSVLTAISKFDDFSRDLCVQALLDIMDMFCDRLSCHGKAEECIGLCRALLSALHWLLRCTAASAERLREGLEAGTPAAGEKQLAMCLQRLEKTLSSTKNRALLHIAKLEEASSWTAIEHSLLKLGEILANLSNPQLRSQAEQCGTLIRSIPTMLSVHAEQMHKTGFPTVHAVILLEGTMNLTGETQSLVEQQTATQIKFPSTGVDTMPYWNLLPPKRPIKEVLTDIFAKVLEKGWVDSRSIHIFDTLLHMGGVYWFCNNLIKELLKETRKEHTLRAVELLYSIFCLDMQQVT
;
A
#
# COMPACT_ATOMS: atom_id res chain seq x y z
N LEU A 1 5.35 24.77 -6.14
CA LEU A 1 5.74 24.01 -7.35
C LEU A 1 4.53 23.52 -8.14
N LEU A 2 3.65 22.68 -7.58
CA LEU A 2 2.50 22.16 -8.34
C LEU A 2 1.54 23.29 -8.78
N GLU A 3 1.20 24.23 -7.91
CA GLU A 3 0.42 25.43 -8.29
C GLU A 3 1.10 26.24 -9.39
N GLN A 4 2.42 26.43 -9.32
CA GLN A 4 3.20 27.13 -10.33
C GLN A 4 3.24 26.40 -11.67
N ALA A 5 3.25 25.05 -11.65
CA ALA A 5 3.13 24.24 -12.85
C ALA A 5 1.75 24.40 -13.50
N MET A 6 0.74 24.73 -12.72
CA MET A 6 -0.66 24.92 -13.15
C MET A 6 -1.00 26.40 -13.36
N ILE A 7 -0.04 27.27 -13.70
CA ILE A 7 -0.33 28.64 -14.15
C ILE A 7 -0.47 28.63 -15.68
N GLY A 8 -1.67 28.94 -16.20
CA GLY A 8 -1.96 29.03 -17.65
C GLY A 8 -2.86 27.91 -18.19
N PRO A 9 -3.28 27.95 -19.47
CA PRO A 9 -4.22 26.97 -20.04
C PRO A 9 -3.65 25.55 -20.12
N SER A 10 -2.33 25.42 -20.22
CA SER A 10 -1.60 24.15 -20.20
C SER A 10 -0.56 24.17 -19.06
N PRO A 11 -0.21 22.99 -18.52
CA PRO A 11 0.74 22.94 -17.43
C PRO A 11 2.17 23.16 -17.94
N ASN A 12 3.00 23.84 -17.15
CA ASN A 12 4.39 24.13 -17.50
C ASN A 12 5.21 22.82 -17.56
N PRO A 13 5.73 22.41 -18.74
CA PRO A 13 6.37 21.11 -18.93
C PRO A 13 7.70 20.97 -18.17
N LEU A 14 8.42 22.08 -17.95
CA LEU A 14 9.70 22.06 -17.22
C LEU A 14 9.47 21.81 -15.73
N ILE A 15 8.51 22.53 -15.13
CA ILE A 15 8.14 22.36 -13.72
C ILE A 15 7.53 20.97 -13.50
N LEU A 16 6.70 20.49 -14.44
CA LEU A 16 6.18 19.12 -14.40
C LEU A 16 7.29 18.08 -14.46
N SER A 17 8.27 18.21 -15.34
CA SER A 17 9.39 17.26 -15.45
C SER A 17 10.20 17.22 -14.16
N TYR A 18 10.45 18.39 -13.56
CA TYR A 18 11.09 18.48 -12.25
C TYR A 18 10.26 17.82 -11.13
N LEU A 19 8.94 18.04 -11.10
CA LEU A 19 8.04 17.39 -10.14
C LEU A 19 8.05 15.87 -10.30
N LYS A 20 7.95 15.37 -11.54
CA LYS A 20 8.02 13.93 -11.84
C LYS A 20 9.33 13.32 -11.33
N TYR A 21 10.44 14.01 -11.53
CA TYR A 21 11.74 13.61 -11.00
C TYR A 21 11.79 13.62 -9.47
N ALA A 22 11.29 14.68 -8.82
CA ALA A 22 11.27 14.80 -7.37
C ALA A 22 10.42 13.72 -6.69
N ILE A 23 9.28 13.36 -7.30
CA ILE A 23 8.41 12.27 -6.87
C ILE A 23 9.11 10.92 -7.03
N SER A 24 9.75 10.68 -8.18
CA SER A 24 10.41 9.41 -8.47
C SER A 24 11.64 9.18 -7.59
N SER A 25 12.33 10.26 -7.21
CA SER A 25 13.49 10.26 -6.32
C SER A 25 13.10 10.31 -4.83
N GLN A 26 11.80 10.25 -4.50
CA GLN A 26 11.25 10.31 -3.14
C GLN A 26 11.71 11.55 -2.33
N MET A 27 12.08 12.65 -2.99
CA MET A 27 12.40 13.91 -2.32
C MET A 27 11.14 14.59 -1.74
N VAL A 28 9.95 14.18 -2.20
CA VAL A 28 8.66 14.68 -1.75
C VAL A 28 7.79 13.48 -1.39
N SER A 29 7.08 13.55 -0.26
CA SER A 29 6.18 12.48 0.17
C SER A 29 4.96 12.37 -0.77
N TYR A 30 4.49 11.14 -1.01
CA TYR A 30 3.26 10.92 -1.79
C TYR A 30 2.03 11.56 -1.14
N SER A 31 1.97 11.63 0.19
CA SER A 31 0.89 12.32 0.92
C SER A 31 0.83 13.81 0.56
N SER A 32 1.98 14.50 0.54
CA SER A 32 2.04 15.92 0.17
C SER A 32 1.61 16.15 -1.28
N VAL A 33 1.98 15.24 -2.19
CA VAL A 33 1.60 15.32 -3.60
C VAL A 33 0.08 15.12 -3.76
N LEU A 34 -0.49 14.07 -3.16
CA LEU A 34 -1.92 13.79 -3.20
C LEU A 34 -2.76 14.96 -2.63
N THR A 35 -2.30 15.53 -1.51
CA THR A 35 -2.92 16.71 -0.89
C THR A 35 -2.87 17.93 -1.80
N ALA A 36 -1.76 18.13 -2.52
CA ALA A 36 -1.63 19.23 -3.47
C ALA A 36 -2.55 19.03 -4.69
N ILE A 37 -2.68 17.79 -5.18
CA ILE A 37 -3.59 17.45 -6.28
C ILE A 37 -5.04 17.70 -5.88
N SER A 38 -5.45 17.29 -4.67
CA SER A 38 -6.83 17.45 -4.20
C SER A 38 -7.28 18.91 -4.03
N LYS A 39 -6.35 19.86 -4.01
CA LYS A 39 -6.64 21.31 -3.94
C LYS A 39 -6.93 21.96 -5.29
N PHE A 40 -6.72 21.25 -6.40
CA PHE A 40 -6.97 21.80 -7.73
C PHE A 40 -8.47 21.74 -8.06
N ASP A 41 -9.15 22.87 -8.22
CA ASP A 41 -10.61 22.90 -8.43
C ASP A 41 -11.05 23.31 -9.84
N ASP A 42 -10.13 23.76 -10.70
CA ASP A 42 -10.45 24.24 -12.05
C ASP A 42 -10.50 23.11 -13.09
N PHE A 43 -11.60 22.36 -13.07
CA PHE A 43 -11.84 21.22 -13.99
C PHE A 43 -12.10 21.63 -15.44
N SER A 44 -12.15 22.93 -15.76
CA SER A 44 -12.27 23.40 -17.15
C SER A 44 -10.98 23.20 -17.96
N ARG A 45 -9.84 23.06 -17.26
CA ARG A 45 -8.51 22.96 -17.85
C ARG A 45 -8.08 21.51 -18.06
N ASP A 46 -8.56 20.91 -19.15
CA ASP A 46 -8.37 19.48 -19.45
C ASP A 46 -6.92 19.01 -19.42
N LEU A 47 -6.00 19.79 -20.02
CA LEU A 47 -4.57 19.44 -20.05
C LEU A 47 -3.93 19.43 -18.64
N CYS A 48 -4.44 20.27 -17.73
CA CYS A 48 -3.94 20.35 -16.37
C CYS A 48 -4.46 19.18 -15.55
N VAL A 49 -5.76 18.88 -15.67
CA VAL A 49 -6.36 17.68 -15.08
C VAL A 49 -5.64 16.41 -15.57
N GLN A 50 -5.40 16.30 -16.87
CA GLN A 50 -4.64 15.18 -17.45
C GLN A 50 -3.25 15.05 -16.82
N ALA A 51 -2.49 16.14 -16.69
CA ALA A 51 -1.17 16.09 -16.08
C ALA A 51 -1.20 15.67 -14.60
N LEU A 52 -2.22 16.07 -13.85
CA LEU A 52 -2.40 15.65 -12.46
C LEU A 52 -2.75 14.15 -12.37
N LEU A 53 -3.63 13.66 -13.23
CA LEU A 53 -3.95 12.23 -13.35
C LEU A 53 -2.71 11.39 -13.71
N ASP A 54 -1.87 11.89 -14.62
CA ASP A 54 -0.61 11.24 -14.99
C ASP A 54 0.38 11.21 -13.82
N ILE A 55 0.46 12.28 -13.02
CA ILE A 55 1.28 12.30 -11.81
C ILE A 55 0.78 11.26 -10.80
N MET A 56 -0.53 11.17 -10.55
CA MET A 56 -1.08 10.15 -9.64
C MET A 56 -0.74 8.74 -10.11
N ASP A 57 -0.81 8.49 -11.42
CA ASP A 57 -0.54 7.17 -12.01
C ASP A 57 0.91 6.70 -11.78
N MET A 58 1.87 7.63 -11.66
CA MET A 58 3.29 7.31 -11.46
C MET A 58 3.58 6.56 -10.16
N PHE A 59 2.75 6.75 -9.13
CA PHE A 59 3.02 6.21 -7.79
C PHE A 59 1.84 5.50 -7.12
N CYS A 60 0.66 5.44 -7.75
CA CYS A 60 -0.53 4.79 -7.21
C CYS A 60 -0.30 3.33 -6.75
N ASP A 61 0.56 2.59 -7.45
CA ASP A 61 0.89 1.20 -7.11
C ASP A 61 1.90 1.11 -5.95
N ARG A 62 2.71 2.17 -5.75
CA ARG A 62 3.78 2.28 -4.73
C ARG A 62 3.34 2.99 -3.45
N LEU A 63 2.05 3.25 -3.26
CA LEU A 63 1.53 3.85 -2.02
C LEU A 63 1.76 2.89 -0.85
N SER A 64 2.54 3.30 0.13
CA SER A 64 2.82 2.50 1.32
C SER A 64 3.06 3.41 2.51
N CYS A 65 2.58 2.95 3.66
CA CYS A 65 2.80 3.58 4.95
C CYS A 65 4.23 3.25 5.41
N HIS A 66 5.13 4.22 5.29
CA HIS A 66 6.50 4.13 5.80
C HIS A 66 6.69 5.28 6.78
N GLY A 67 7.05 4.98 8.03
CA GLY A 67 7.33 6.01 9.04
C GLY A 67 6.37 6.00 10.23
N LYS A 68 6.17 7.18 10.84
CA LYS A 68 5.39 7.32 12.08
C LYS A 68 3.89 7.17 11.82
N ALA A 69 3.13 6.78 12.84
CA ALA A 69 1.68 6.62 12.75
C ALA A 69 0.97 7.87 12.16
N GLU A 70 1.40 9.07 12.57
CA GLU A 70 0.88 10.34 12.04
C GLU A 70 1.08 10.53 10.53
N GLU A 71 2.24 10.12 10.00
CA GLU A 71 2.54 10.22 8.56
C GLU A 71 1.71 9.21 7.76
N CYS A 72 1.50 8.02 8.34
CA CYS A 72 0.65 6.99 7.77
C CYS A 72 -0.82 7.43 7.73
N ILE A 73 -1.33 8.03 8.80
CA ILE A 73 -2.67 8.62 8.85
C ILE A 73 -2.77 9.80 7.87
N GLY A 74 -1.74 10.64 7.79
CA GLY A 74 -1.65 11.73 6.80
C GLY A 74 -1.71 11.22 5.36
N LEU A 75 -1.10 10.09 5.04
CA LEU A 75 -1.23 9.44 3.74
C LEU A 75 -2.67 8.95 3.49
N CYS A 76 -3.30 8.33 4.49
CA CYS A 76 -4.69 7.87 4.40
C CYS A 76 -5.64 9.04 4.10
N ARG A 77 -5.53 10.16 4.84
CA ARG A 77 -6.34 11.38 4.63
C ARG A 77 -6.08 12.02 3.26
N ALA A 78 -4.82 12.06 2.83
CA ALA A 78 -4.47 12.57 1.51
C ALA A 78 -5.04 11.70 0.38
N LEU A 79 -5.01 10.38 0.53
CA LEU A 79 -5.61 9.43 -0.42
C LEU A 79 -7.15 9.57 -0.47
N LEU A 80 -7.80 9.78 0.67
CA LEU A 80 -9.23 10.04 0.76
C LEU A 80 -9.60 11.35 0.04
N SER A 81 -8.83 12.41 0.28
CA SER A 81 -9.01 13.71 -0.38
C SER A 81 -8.80 13.61 -1.89
N ALA A 82 -7.81 12.83 -2.34
CA ALA A 82 -7.56 12.55 -3.75
C ALA A 82 -8.69 11.71 -4.39
N LEU A 83 -9.26 10.75 -3.67
CA LEU A 83 -10.44 10.00 -4.14
C LEU A 83 -11.65 10.92 -4.32
N HIS A 84 -11.92 11.79 -3.34
CA HIS A 84 -12.99 12.78 -3.46
C HIS A 84 -12.76 13.72 -4.65
N TRP A 85 -11.51 14.18 -4.84
CA TRP A 85 -11.12 14.99 -6.00
C TRP A 85 -11.35 14.26 -7.34
N LEU A 86 -10.97 12.98 -7.43
CA LEU A 86 -11.22 12.15 -8.63
C LEU A 86 -12.72 12.01 -8.93
N LEU A 87 -13.56 11.85 -7.91
CA LEU A 87 -15.01 11.78 -8.08
C LEU A 87 -15.59 13.10 -8.60
N ARG A 88 -15.15 14.24 -8.03
CA ARG A 88 -15.54 15.58 -8.52
C ARG A 88 -15.08 15.82 -9.96
N CYS A 89 -13.86 15.41 -10.28
CA CYS A 89 -13.29 15.48 -11.63
C CYS A 89 -14.09 14.62 -12.63
N THR A 90 -14.49 13.42 -12.22
CA THR A 90 -15.33 12.51 -13.03
C THR A 90 -16.72 13.11 -13.25
N ALA A 91 -17.34 13.66 -12.20
CA ALA A 91 -18.65 14.31 -12.29
C ALA A 91 -18.63 15.53 -13.22
N ALA A 92 -17.63 16.40 -13.09
CA ALA A 92 -17.45 17.56 -13.97
C ALA A 92 -17.20 17.17 -15.44
N SER A 93 -16.48 16.06 -15.67
CA SER A 93 -16.27 15.54 -17.02
C SER A 93 -17.54 14.92 -17.61
N ALA A 94 -18.35 14.26 -16.78
CA ALA A 94 -19.63 13.69 -17.18
C ALA A 94 -20.70 14.76 -17.46
N GLU A 95 -20.75 15.84 -16.65
CA GLU A 95 -21.62 17.00 -16.89
C GLU A 95 -21.28 17.69 -18.23
N ARG A 96 -19.99 17.90 -18.52
CA ARG A 96 -19.55 18.48 -19.80
C ARG A 96 -19.83 17.58 -21.00
N LEU A 97 -19.73 16.26 -20.83
CA LEU A 97 -20.13 15.32 -21.88
C LEU A 97 -21.62 15.42 -22.18
N ARG A 98 -22.46 15.56 -21.14
CA ARG A 98 -23.91 15.77 -21.29
C ARG A 98 -24.21 17.06 -22.08
N GLU A 99 -23.55 18.16 -21.75
CA GLU A 99 -23.70 19.43 -22.49
C GLU A 99 -23.16 19.34 -23.92
N GLY A 100 -22.03 18.65 -24.12
CA GLY A 100 -21.43 18.43 -25.45
C GLY A 100 -22.25 17.53 -26.37
N LEU A 101 -23.08 16.63 -25.81
CA LEU A 101 -24.06 15.84 -26.57
C LEU A 101 -25.15 16.73 -27.18
N GLU A 102 -25.58 17.79 -26.47
CA GLU A 102 -26.54 18.77 -27.00
C GLU A 102 -25.90 19.68 -28.07
N ALA A 103 -24.59 19.94 -27.98
CA ALA A 103 -23.83 20.79 -28.90
C ALA A 103 -23.17 20.06 -30.09
N GLY A 104 -23.25 18.72 -30.17
CA GLY A 104 -22.77 17.93 -31.31
C GLY A 104 -21.25 17.64 -31.36
N THR A 105 -20.51 17.83 -30.27
CA THR A 105 -19.04 17.56 -30.19
C THR A 105 -18.65 16.61 -29.03
N PRO A 106 -19.17 15.37 -28.97
CA PRO A 106 -19.02 14.48 -27.81
C PRO A 106 -17.60 13.92 -27.59
N ALA A 107 -16.77 13.84 -28.63
CA ALA A 107 -15.53 13.05 -28.62
C ALA A 107 -14.47 13.53 -27.59
N ALA A 108 -14.37 14.84 -27.33
CA ALA A 108 -13.39 15.37 -26.37
C ALA A 108 -13.81 15.09 -24.91
N GLY A 109 -15.11 15.24 -24.60
CA GLY A 109 -15.65 14.96 -23.27
C GLY A 109 -15.60 13.49 -22.89
N GLU A 110 -15.85 12.58 -23.86
CA GLU A 110 -15.75 11.14 -23.63
C GLU A 110 -14.33 10.71 -23.28
N LYS A 111 -13.32 11.23 -23.98
CA LYS A 111 -11.92 10.93 -23.69
C LYS A 111 -11.54 11.34 -22.26
N GLN A 112 -11.93 12.55 -21.85
CA GLN A 112 -11.61 13.04 -20.52
C GLN A 112 -12.30 12.22 -19.42
N LEU A 113 -13.58 11.88 -19.62
CA LEU A 113 -14.33 11.02 -18.69
C LEU A 113 -13.70 9.63 -18.58
N ALA A 114 -13.30 9.02 -19.71
CA ALA A 114 -12.65 7.72 -19.74
C ALA A 114 -11.32 7.73 -18.95
N MET A 115 -10.52 8.79 -19.08
CA MET A 115 -9.27 8.93 -18.32
C MET A 115 -9.52 9.03 -16.81
N CYS A 116 -10.53 9.78 -16.39
CA CYS A 116 -10.89 9.90 -14.97
C CYS A 116 -11.35 8.55 -14.39
N LEU A 117 -12.24 7.85 -15.11
CA LEU A 117 -12.75 6.53 -14.71
C LEU A 117 -11.64 5.48 -14.66
N GLN A 118 -10.74 5.45 -15.64
CA GLN A 118 -9.61 4.54 -15.65
C GLN A 118 -8.69 4.76 -14.44
N ARG A 119 -8.48 6.02 -14.03
CA ARG A 119 -7.66 6.35 -12.86
C ARG A 119 -8.37 5.99 -11.56
N LEU A 120 -9.67 6.26 -11.47
CA LEU A 120 -10.51 5.86 -10.33
C LEU A 120 -10.49 4.34 -10.14
N GLU A 121 -10.71 3.58 -11.21
CA GLU A 121 -10.67 2.12 -11.21
C GLU A 121 -9.30 1.60 -10.79
N LYS A 122 -8.21 2.16 -11.34
CA LYS A 122 -6.85 1.75 -10.95
C LYS A 122 -6.60 1.98 -9.45
N THR A 123 -6.99 3.15 -8.93
CA THR A 123 -6.85 3.44 -7.49
C THR A 123 -7.66 2.47 -6.64
N LEU A 124 -8.88 2.13 -7.06
CA LEU A 124 -9.79 1.25 -6.31
C LEU A 124 -9.51 -0.25 -6.51
N SER A 125 -8.86 -0.68 -7.59
CA SER A 125 -8.60 -2.10 -7.87
C SER A 125 -7.64 -2.73 -6.86
N SER A 126 -6.73 -1.92 -6.30
CA SER A 126 -5.80 -2.37 -5.26
C SER A 126 -6.48 -2.51 -3.90
N THR A 127 -6.51 -3.73 -3.37
CA THR A 127 -7.00 -4.05 -2.01
C THR A 127 -6.29 -3.23 -0.94
N LYS A 128 -4.99 -2.96 -1.13
CA LYS A 128 -4.19 -2.07 -0.27
C LYS A 128 -4.76 -0.65 -0.23
N ASN A 129 -5.01 -0.04 -1.39
CA ASN A 129 -5.52 1.33 -1.46
C ASN A 129 -6.91 1.44 -0.84
N ARG A 130 -7.77 0.43 -1.07
CA ARG A 130 -9.07 0.37 -0.42
C ARG A 130 -8.92 0.27 1.11
N ALA A 131 -8.00 -0.56 1.63
CA ALA A 131 -7.74 -0.65 3.07
C ALA A 131 -7.27 0.70 3.67
N LEU A 132 -6.39 1.43 2.98
CA LEU A 132 -5.97 2.77 3.39
C LEU A 132 -7.15 3.77 3.44
N LEU A 133 -8.07 3.69 2.47
CA LEU A 133 -9.30 4.49 2.45
C LEU A 133 -10.24 4.13 3.59
N HIS A 134 -10.31 2.85 3.98
CA HIS A 134 -11.07 2.42 5.15
C HIS A 134 -10.52 3.03 6.44
N ILE A 135 -9.20 3.04 6.62
CA ILE A 135 -8.55 3.70 7.77
C ILE A 135 -8.88 5.20 7.76
N ALA A 136 -8.74 5.86 6.59
CA ALA A 136 -9.05 7.28 6.46
C ALA A 136 -10.51 7.61 6.83
N LYS A 137 -11.46 6.73 6.48
CA LYS A 137 -12.87 6.87 6.86
C LYS A 137 -13.05 6.86 8.38
N LEU A 138 -12.41 5.92 9.07
CA LEU A 138 -12.53 5.80 10.54
C LEU A 138 -11.99 7.04 11.25
N GLU A 139 -10.94 7.65 10.69
CA GLU A 139 -10.35 8.89 11.18
C GLU A 139 -11.21 10.13 10.88
N GLU A 140 -11.86 10.19 9.72
CA GLU A 140 -12.55 11.40 9.24
C GLU A 140 -13.91 11.08 8.59
N ALA A 141 -14.88 10.72 9.42
CA ALA A 141 -16.22 10.32 8.97
C ALA A 141 -16.95 11.39 8.13
N SER A 142 -16.75 12.68 8.43
CA SER A 142 -17.34 13.79 7.66
C SER A 142 -16.88 13.80 6.20
N SER A 143 -15.58 13.59 5.96
CA SER A 143 -15.04 13.55 4.59
C SER A 143 -15.55 12.34 3.80
N TRP A 144 -15.88 11.24 4.48
CA TRP A 144 -16.55 10.09 3.84
C TRP A 144 -17.99 10.42 3.41
N THR A 145 -18.77 11.15 4.21
CA THR A 145 -20.14 11.53 3.81
C THR A 145 -20.14 12.41 2.56
N ALA A 146 -19.13 13.26 2.36
CA ALA A 146 -18.96 14.05 1.14
C ALA A 146 -18.67 13.18 -0.09
N ILE A 147 -17.93 12.07 0.09
CA ILE A 147 -17.69 11.08 -0.96
C ILE A 147 -18.97 10.34 -1.32
N GLU A 148 -19.78 9.94 -0.33
CA GLU A 148 -21.07 9.30 -0.57
C GLU A 148 -22.03 10.21 -1.35
N HIS A 149 -22.12 11.49 -0.96
CA HIS A 149 -22.90 12.48 -1.69
C HIS A 149 -22.39 12.69 -3.13
N SER A 150 -21.07 12.80 -3.31
CA SER A 150 -20.46 12.93 -4.65
C SER A 150 -20.71 11.69 -5.52
N LEU A 151 -20.71 10.50 -4.91
CA LEU A 151 -20.99 9.24 -5.60
C LEU A 151 -22.46 9.15 -6.03
N LEU A 152 -23.40 9.61 -5.19
CA LEU A 152 -24.82 9.69 -5.56
C LEU A 152 -25.04 10.64 -6.74
N LYS A 153 -24.50 11.86 -6.65
CA LYS A 153 -24.55 12.85 -7.74
C LYS A 153 -23.97 12.29 -9.04
N LEU A 154 -22.80 11.62 -8.95
CA LEU A 154 -22.17 11.00 -10.11
C LEU A 154 -23.07 9.89 -10.71
N GLY A 155 -23.69 9.05 -9.88
CA GLY A 155 -24.62 8.01 -10.34
C GLY A 155 -25.80 8.58 -11.14
N GLU A 156 -26.39 9.69 -10.68
CA GLU A 156 -27.49 10.37 -11.38
C GLU A 156 -27.06 10.92 -12.75
N ILE A 157 -25.87 11.52 -12.84
CA ILE A 157 -25.33 12.06 -14.09
C ILE A 157 -25.05 10.91 -15.08
N LEU A 158 -24.46 9.82 -14.61
CA LEU A 158 -24.03 8.69 -15.44
C LEU A 158 -25.19 7.81 -15.93
N ALA A 159 -26.31 7.77 -15.21
CA ALA A 159 -27.52 7.06 -15.63
C ALA A 159 -27.98 7.52 -17.02
N ASN A 160 -27.75 8.78 -17.36
CA ASN A 160 -28.20 9.41 -18.61
C ASN A 160 -27.18 9.33 -19.76
N LEU A 161 -26.03 8.66 -19.59
CA LEU A 161 -25.01 8.59 -20.65
C LEU A 161 -25.34 7.58 -21.76
N SER A 162 -25.08 7.94 -23.01
CA SER A 162 -25.31 7.04 -24.15
C SER A 162 -24.32 5.86 -24.21
N ASN A 163 -23.11 6.00 -23.65
CA ASN A 163 -22.04 5.00 -23.76
C ASN A 163 -22.14 3.93 -22.65
N PRO A 164 -22.46 2.65 -23.00
CA PRO A 164 -22.68 1.60 -22.01
C PRO A 164 -21.39 1.13 -21.31
N GLN A 165 -20.22 1.26 -21.96
CA GLN A 165 -18.95 0.82 -21.39
C GLN A 165 -18.51 1.74 -20.24
N LEU A 166 -18.55 3.06 -20.46
CA LEU A 166 -18.22 4.04 -19.43
C LEU A 166 -19.19 3.97 -18.25
N ARG A 167 -20.48 3.73 -18.52
CA ARG A 167 -21.48 3.52 -17.47
C ARG A 167 -21.14 2.30 -16.62
N SER A 168 -20.88 1.15 -17.23
CA SER A 168 -20.51 -0.08 -16.52
C SER A 168 -19.24 0.10 -15.67
N GLN A 169 -18.21 0.73 -16.23
CA GLN A 169 -16.95 1.00 -15.51
C GLN A 169 -17.18 1.90 -14.28
N ALA A 170 -18.03 2.91 -14.41
CA ALA A 170 -18.34 3.80 -13.32
C ALA A 170 -19.23 3.15 -12.24
N GLU A 171 -20.17 2.30 -12.64
CA GLU A 171 -20.97 1.48 -11.71
C GLU A 171 -20.06 0.54 -10.90
N GLN A 172 -19.08 -0.12 -11.55
CA GLN A 172 -18.07 -0.94 -10.88
C GLN A 172 -17.23 -0.13 -9.89
N CYS A 173 -16.76 1.07 -10.27
CA CYS A 173 -16.07 1.95 -9.32
C CYS A 173 -16.97 2.32 -8.13
N GLY A 174 -18.26 2.58 -8.38
CA GLY A 174 -19.22 2.90 -7.34
C GLY A 174 -19.52 1.74 -6.40
N THR A 175 -19.59 0.49 -6.89
CA THR A 175 -19.74 -0.69 -6.02
C THR A 175 -18.49 -0.94 -5.18
N LEU A 176 -17.30 -0.73 -5.76
CA LEU A 176 -16.03 -0.80 -5.02
C LEU A 176 -15.95 0.24 -3.90
N ILE A 177 -16.36 1.49 -4.14
CA ILE A 177 -16.37 2.52 -3.10
C ILE A 177 -17.36 2.16 -1.98
N ARG A 178 -18.56 1.68 -2.33
CA ARG A 178 -19.59 1.28 -1.35
C ARG A 178 -19.19 0.06 -0.52
N SER A 179 -18.27 -0.80 -1.01
CA SER A 179 -17.79 -1.96 -0.26
C SER A 179 -16.64 -1.64 0.71
N ILE A 180 -15.99 -0.47 0.59
CA ILE A 180 -14.89 -0.03 1.47
C ILE A 180 -15.26 -0.09 2.96
N PRO A 181 -16.44 0.40 3.41
CA PRO A 181 -16.88 0.27 4.80
C PRO A 181 -16.93 -1.17 5.33
N THR A 182 -17.16 -2.16 4.47
CA THR A 182 -17.35 -3.56 4.85
C THR A 182 -16.08 -4.41 4.70
N MET A 183 -14.95 -3.86 4.23
CA MET A 183 -13.79 -4.67 3.86
C MET A 183 -13.13 -5.46 4.99
N LEU A 184 -13.20 -5.01 6.24
CA LEU A 184 -12.66 -5.77 7.37
C LEU A 184 -13.44 -7.07 7.65
N SER A 185 -14.59 -7.27 7.00
CA SER A 185 -15.36 -8.53 7.03
C SER A 185 -14.98 -9.50 5.90
N VAL A 186 -14.16 -9.06 4.93
CA VAL A 186 -13.76 -9.84 3.76
C VAL A 186 -12.41 -10.50 4.03
N HIS A 187 -12.32 -11.83 3.85
CA HIS A 187 -11.05 -12.54 3.91
C HIS A 187 -10.06 -11.91 2.91
N ALA A 188 -8.84 -11.62 3.37
CA ALA A 188 -7.79 -11.09 2.50
C ALA A 188 -7.64 -11.98 1.26
N GLU A 189 -7.67 -11.39 0.07
CA GLU A 189 -7.38 -12.10 -1.17
C GLU A 189 -6.05 -12.82 -1.01
N GLN A 190 -6.04 -14.13 -1.29
CA GLN A 190 -4.79 -14.90 -1.34
C GLN A 190 -3.79 -14.16 -2.23
N MET A 191 -2.63 -13.83 -1.68
CA MET A 191 -1.51 -13.25 -2.42
C MET A 191 -1.02 -14.27 -3.48
N HIS A 192 -1.69 -14.34 -4.63
CA HIS A 192 -1.29 -15.22 -5.74
C HIS A 192 -0.20 -14.61 -6.64
N LYS A 193 0.49 -13.56 -6.17
CA LYS A 193 1.64 -12.97 -6.85
C LYS A 193 2.78 -12.74 -5.87
N THR A 194 3.43 -13.83 -5.45
CA THR A 194 4.79 -13.78 -4.91
C THR A 194 5.75 -13.49 -6.06
N GLY A 195 5.85 -12.21 -6.45
CA GLY A 195 6.95 -11.72 -7.28
C GLY A 195 8.26 -11.86 -6.51
N PHE A 196 8.92 -13.00 -6.69
CA PHE A 196 10.28 -13.38 -6.26
C PHE A 196 10.78 -12.83 -4.90
N PRO A 197 10.27 -13.36 -3.77
CA PRO A 197 10.93 -13.25 -2.46
C PRO A 197 12.34 -13.88 -2.44
N THR A 198 12.60 -14.81 -3.36
CA THR A 198 13.83 -15.62 -3.40
C THR A 198 15.08 -14.82 -3.77
N VAL A 199 15.01 -13.84 -4.68
CA VAL A 199 16.19 -13.04 -5.04
C VAL A 199 16.54 -12.08 -3.91
N HIS A 200 15.53 -11.48 -3.27
CA HIS A 200 15.73 -10.57 -2.14
C HIS A 200 16.26 -11.31 -0.91
N ALA A 201 15.69 -12.48 -0.59
CA ALA A 201 16.18 -13.33 0.50
C ALA A 201 17.60 -13.86 0.24
N VAL A 202 17.94 -14.22 -1.00
CA VAL A 202 19.31 -14.67 -1.36
C VAL A 202 20.30 -13.52 -1.28
N ILE A 203 19.99 -12.33 -1.81
CA ILE A 203 20.87 -11.15 -1.71
C ILE A 203 21.08 -10.76 -0.24
N LEU A 204 20.03 -10.82 0.59
CA LEU A 204 20.12 -10.51 2.02
C LEU A 204 20.94 -11.55 2.80
N LEU A 205 20.73 -12.85 2.55
CA LEU A 205 21.53 -13.93 3.14
C LEU A 205 22.99 -13.83 2.68
N GLU A 206 23.24 -13.56 1.40
CA GLU A 206 24.58 -13.47 0.83
C GLU A 206 25.33 -12.24 1.35
N GLY A 207 24.69 -11.08 1.48
CA GLY A 207 25.32 -9.90 2.08
C GLY A 207 25.46 -9.96 3.61
N THR A 208 24.56 -10.65 4.33
CA THR A 208 24.73 -10.84 5.79
C THR A 208 25.76 -11.92 6.12
N MET A 209 25.94 -12.92 5.26
CA MET A 209 26.97 -13.95 5.42
C MET A 209 28.34 -13.51 4.90
N ASN A 210 28.41 -12.49 4.04
CA ASN A 210 29.64 -12.06 3.38
C ASN A 210 29.84 -10.53 3.51
N LEU A 211 30.22 -10.11 4.72
CA LEU A 211 30.34 -8.70 5.15
C LEU A 211 31.29 -7.81 4.32
N THR A 212 32.03 -8.39 3.36
CA THR A 212 33.00 -7.73 2.49
C THR A 212 32.69 -7.91 1.00
N GLY A 213 31.52 -8.45 0.64
CA GLY A 213 31.12 -8.67 -0.75
C GLY A 213 30.55 -7.41 -1.42
N GLU A 214 30.62 -7.34 -2.75
CA GLU A 214 30.06 -6.22 -3.54
C GLU A 214 28.53 -6.07 -3.36
N THR A 215 27.86 -7.14 -2.90
CA THR A 215 26.42 -7.20 -2.60
C THR A 215 26.00 -6.47 -1.30
N GLN A 216 26.95 -6.09 -0.44
CA GLN A 216 26.69 -5.36 0.82
C GLN A 216 25.95 -4.04 0.60
N SER A 217 26.35 -3.29 -0.43
CA SER A 217 25.75 -2.00 -0.79
C SER A 217 24.27 -2.12 -1.20
N LEU A 218 23.92 -3.24 -1.86
CA LEU A 218 22.54 -3.56 -2.23
C LEU A 218 21.71 -3.94 -1.01
N VAL A 219 22.31 -4.69 -0.06
CA VAL A 219 21.69 -5.05 1.22
C VAL A 219 21.42 -3.82 2.06
N GLU A 220 22.32 -2.85 2.13
CA GLU A 220 22.12 -1.59 2.86
C GLU A 220 20.99 -0.74 2.24
N GLN A 221 20.91 -0.65 0.91
CA GLN A 221 19.81 0.05 0.24
C GLN A 221 18.45 -0.65 0.40
N GLN A 222 18.43 -1.98 0.45
CA GLN A 222 17.20 -2.74 0.63
C GLN A 222 16.77 -2.81 2.10
N THR A 223 17.70 -2.96 3.04
CA THR A 223 17.42 -2.85 4.48
C THR A 223 17.02 -1.44 4.88
N ALA A 224 17.38 -0.37 4.15
CA ALA A 224 16.85 0.96 4.43
C ALA A 224 15.31 1.07 4.33
N THR A 225 14.63 0.08 3.74
CA THR A 225 13.16 -0.02 3.70
C THR A 225 12.54 -0.77 4.89
N GLN A 226 13.24 -0.87 6.03
CA GLN A 226 12.70 -1.52 7.23
C GLN A 226 11.32 -0.97 7.61
N ILE A 227 10.40 -1.90 7.89
CA ILE A 227 9.15 -1.63 8.58
C ILE A 227 9.51 -1.24 10.01
N LYS A 228 9.62 0.06 10.29
CA LYS A 228 9.72 0.58 11.66
C LYS A 228 8.33 0.59 12.28
N PHE A 229 8.15 -0.15 13.38
CA PHE A 229 6.95 -0.05 14.20
C PHE A 229 7.18 1.02 15.28
N PRO A 230 6.28 2.00 15.45
CA PRO A 230 6.45 3.00 16.50
C PRO A 230 6.21 2.36 17.88
N SER A 231 7.27 2.21 18.68
CA SER A 231 7.16 1.88 20.10
C SER A 231 6.91 3.17 20.91
N THR A 232 5.65 3.40 21.26
CA THR A 232 5.30 4.35 22.32
C THR A 232 4.31 3.73 23.28
N GLY A 233 4.83 3.34 24.46
CA GLY A 233 4.09 3.38 25.72
C GLY A 233 2.96 2.37 25.91
N VAL A 234 3.14 1.11 25.51
CA VAL A 234 2.26 0.02 25.97
C VAL A 234 3.00 -0.75 27.06
N ASP A 235 2.40 -0.83 28.25
CA ASP A 235 2.92 -1.59 29.37
C ASP A 235 3.36 -3.00 28.94
N THR A 236 4.56 -3.39 29.36
CA THR A 236 5.15 -4.71 29.09
C THR A 236 4.18 -5.79 29.57
N MET A 237 3.58 -6.53 28.64
CA MET A 237 2.72 -7.66 28.98
C MET A 237 3.58 -8.68 29.75
N PRO A 238 3.24 -9.07 30.98
CA PRO A 238 4.15 -9.83 31.83
C PRO A 238 4.46 -11.22 31.23
N TYR A 239 5.66 -11.36 30.67
CA TYR A 239 6.15 -12.47 29.84
C TYR A 239 6.45 -13.80 30.59
N TRP A 240 5.98 -13.95 31.83
CA TRP A 240 6.50 -14.97 32.75
C TRP A 240 6.00 -16.41 32.50
N ASN A 241 5.09 -16.65 31.55
CA ASN A 241 4.43 -17.97 31.40
C ASN A 241 4.38 -18.56 29.98
N LEU A 242 5.07 -17.99 28.97
CA LEU A 242 4.97 -18.49 27.59
C LEU A 242 5.84 -19.73 27.31
N LEU A 243 6.92 -19.91 28.05
CA LEU A 243 7.79 -21.07 27.91
C LEU A 243 7.32 -22.20 28.82
N PRO A 244 7.22 -23.44 28.31
CA PRO A 244 6.93 -24.59 29.15
C PRO A 244 8.02 -24.74 30.23
N PRO A 245 7.66 -24.85 31.52
CA PRO A 245 8.64 -25.09 32.56
C PRO A 245 9.37 -26.41 32.28
N LYS A 246 10.70 -26.39 32.39
CA LYS A 246 11.60 -27.56 32.25
C LYS A 246 11.83 -28.09 30.82
N ARG A 247 11.61 -27.30 29.76
CA ARG A 247 12.03 -27.68 28.40
C ARG A 247 13.25 -26.91 27.91
N PRO A 248 14.23 -27.56 27.23
CA PRO A 248 15.33 -26.86 26.57
C PRO A 248 14.82 -25.87 25.51
N ILE A 249 15.38 -24.66 25.48
CA ILE A 249 14.99 -23.59 24.54
C ILE A 249 15.10 -24.03 23.07
N LYS A 250 16.02 -24.95 22.74
CA LYS A 250 16.17 -25.51 21.41
C LYS A 250 14.96 -26.36 20.99
N GLU A 251 14.44 -27.18 21.89
CA GLU A 251 13.27 -28.01 21.60
C GLU A 251 12.02 -27.16 21.40
N VAL A 252 11.91 -26.07 22.17
CA VAL A 252 10.83 -25.09 22.00
C VAL A 252 10.93 -24.42 20.63
N LEU A 253 12.14 -24.02 20.20
CA LEU A 253 12.36 -23.44 18.87
C LEU A 253 11.96 -24.41 17.75
N THR A 254 12.41 -25.66 17.82
CA THR A 254 12.06 -26.69 16.83
C THR A 254 10.56 -26.95 16.76
N ASP A 255 9.89 -27.09 17.90
CA ASP A 255 8.44 -27.32 17.97
C ASP A 255 7.62 -26.15 17.41
N ILE A 256 7.99 -24.91 17.78
CA ILE A 256 7.30 -23.72 17.28
C ILE A 256 7.55 -23.53 15.78
N PHE A 257 8.80 -23.72 15.32
CA PHE A 257 9.11 -23.58 13.90
C PHE A 257 8.38 -24.63 13.05
N ALA A 258 8.30 -25.88 13.50
CA ALA A 258 7.53 -26.92 12.82
C ALA A 258 6.04 -26.56 12.71
N LYS A 259 5.43 -26.06 13.79
CA LYS A 259 4.03 -25.60 13.79
C LYS A 259 3.80 -24.43 12.86
N VAL A 260 4.71 -23.46 12.85
CA VAL A 260 4.65 -22.29 11.97
C VAL A 260 4.84 -22.70 10.51
N LEU A 261 5.72 -23.65 10.23
CA LEU A 261 5.96 -24.18 8.90
C LEU A 261 4.76 -24.98 8.36
N GLU A 262 4.11 -25.78 9.21
CA GLU A 262 2.89 -26.50 8.85
C GLU A 262 1.73 -25.54 8.55
N LYS A 263 1.54 -24.52 9.40
CA LYS A 263 0.54 -23.47 9.20
C LYS A 263 0.84 -22.57 7.99
N GLY A 264 2.11 -22.26 7.74
CA GLY A 264 2.58 -21.32 6.72
C GLY A 264 2.51 -19.85 7.05
N TRP A 265 2.26 -19.53 8.32
CA TRP A 265 2.25 -18.16 8.81
C TRP A 265 2.74 -18.14 10.26
N VAL A 266 3.17 -16.96 10.73
CA VAL A 266 3.58 -16.77 12.13
C VAL A 266 2.43 -16.11 12.88
N ASP A 267 1.79 -16.85 13.81
CA ASP A 267 0.76 -16.28 14.68
C ASP A 267 1.38 -15.46 15.83
N SER A 268 0.62 -14.52 16.41
CA SER A 268 1.09 -13.62 17.48
C SER A 268 1.78 -14.37 18.63
N ARG A 269 1.24 -15.52 19.06
CA ARG A 269 1.87 -16.33 20.12
C ARG A 269 3.23 -16.87 19.69
N SER A 270 3.33 -17.36 18.45
CA SER A 270 4.60 -17.84 17.89
C SER A 270 5.65 -16.72 17.77
N ILE A 271 5.24 -15.49 17.41
CA ILE A 271 6.11 -14.30 17.39
C ILE A 271 6.69 -14.03 18.78
N HIS A 272 5.85 -13.98 19.82
CA HIS A 272 6.31 -13.71 21.18
C HIS A 272 7.25 -14.79 21.72
N ILE A 273 7.03 -16.06 21.34
CA ILE A 273 7.94 -17.14 21.72
C ILE A 273 9.28 -17.00 20.99
N PHE A 274 9.28 -16.69 19.69
CA PHE A 274 10.50 -16.42 18.95
C PHE A 274 11.29 -15.24 19.52
N ASP A 275 10.60 -14.18 19.92
CA ASP A 275 11.20 -13.02 20.58
C ASP A 275 11.84 -13.40 21.94
N THR A 276 11.12 -14.18 22.75
CA THR A 276 11.66 -14.67 24.04
C THR A 276 12.89 -15.57 23.81
N LEU A 277 12.85 -16.44 22.79
CA LEU A 277 13.97 -17.31 22.41
C LEU A 277 15.17 -16.53 21.88
N LEU A 278 14.92 -15.45 21.12
CA LEU A 278 15.95 -14.53 20.65
C LEU A 278 16.65 -13.87 21.84
N HIS A 279 15.88 -13.35 22.79
CA HIS A 279 16.42 -12.70 23.98
C HIS A 279 17.21 -13.65 24.88
N MET A 280 16.73 -14.88 25.09
CA MET A 280 17.42 -15.87 25.93
C MET A 280 18.66 -16.50 25.27
N GLY A 281 18.57 -16.83 23.98
CA GLY A 281 19.64 -17.51 23.25
C GLY A 281 20.64 -16.57 22.59
N GLY A 282 20.23 -15.32 22.36
CA GLY A 282 20.97 -14.35 21.56
C GLY A 282 20.79 -14.56 20.04
N VAL A 283 21.06 -13.50 19.28
CA VAL A 283 20.87 -13.45 17.82
C VAL A 283 21.56 -14.59 17.10
N TYR A 284 22.84 -14.86 17.42
CA TYR A 284 23.61 -15.90 16.75
C TYR A 284 23.03 -17.30 16.97
N TRP A 285 22.65 -17.63 18.21
CA TRP A 285 22.03 -18.91 18.53
C TRP A 285 20.69 -19.07 17.81
N PHE A 286 19.86 -18.02 17.85
CA PHE A 286 18.54 -18.03 17.24
C PHE A 286 18.61 -18.27 15.72
N CYS A 287 19.40 -17.46 15.01
CA CYS A 287 19.57 -17.59 13.56
C CYS A 287 20.17 -18.94 13.17
N ASN A 288 21.21 -19.40 13.86
CA ASN A 288 21.87 -20.68 13.55
C ASN A 288 20.93 -21.88 13.75
N ASN A 289 20.11 -21.88 14.80
CA ASN A 289 19.17 -22.99 15.01
C ASN A 289 18.02 -22.97 13.99
N LEU A 290 17.52 -21.79 13.60
CA LEU A 290 16.50 -21.68 12.56
C LEU A 290 17.00 -22.11 11.18
N ILE A 291 18.23 -21.74 10.81
CA ILE A 291 18.88 -22.23 9.57
C ILE A 291 19.06 -23.75 9.63
N LYS A 292 19.42 -24.31 10.79
CA LYS A 292 19.50 -25.77 10.95
C LYS A 292 18.14 -26.46 10.78
N GLU A 293 17.05 -25.85 11.20
CA GLU A 293 15.71 -26.37 10.93
C GLU A 293 15.36 -26.29 9.43
N LEU A 294 15.69 -25.19 8.75
CA LEU A 294 15.54 -25.06 7.29
C LEU A 294 16.25 -26.19 6.54
N LEU A 295 17.50 -26.45 6.91
CA LEU A 295 18.35 -27.44 6.24
C LEU A 295 17.89 -28.89 6.44
N LYS A 296 16.94 -29.15 7.35
CA LYS A 296 16.31 -30.47 7.49
C LYS A 296 15.23 -30.73 6.44
N GLU A 297 14.71 -29.68 5.78
CA GLU A 297 13.64 -29.81 4.80
C GLU A 297 14.17 -30.35 3.47
N THR A 298 13.69 -31.54 3.08
CA THR A 298 14.10 -32.24 1.85
C THR A 298 13.13 -32.02 0.69
N ARG A 299 11.91 -31.54 0.96
CA ARG A 299 10.87 -31.31 -0.04
C ARG A 299 10.90 -29.87 -0.52
N LYS A 300 11.04 -29.68 -1.84
CA LYS A 300 11.13 -28.35 -2.49
C LYS A 300 10.05 -27.36 -2.02
N GLU A 301 8.80 -27.80 -1.91
CA GLU A 301 7.68 -26.94 -1.48
C GLU A 301 7.82 -26.48 -0.03
N HIS A 302 8.22 -27.37 0.88
CA HIS A 302 8.45 -27.04 2.29
C HIS A 302 9.70 -26.19 2.48
N THR A 303 10.78 -26.46 1.71
CA THR A 303 11.99 -25.65 1.71
C THR A 303 11.68 -24.21 1.29
N LEU A 304 10.91 -24.02 0.20
CA LEU A 304 10.51 -22.68 -0.24
C LEU A 304 9.70 -21.94 0.83
N ARG A 305 8.69 -22.61 1.41
CA ARG A 305 7.87 -22.04 2.49
C ARG A 305 8.71 -21.71 3.72
N ALA A 306 9.67 -22.55 4.08
CA ALA A 306 10.56 -22.35 5.22
C ALA A 306 11.51 -21.16 4.98
N VAL A 307 12.03 -20.97 3.76
CA VAL A 307 12.84 -19.80 3.40
C VAL A 307 12.02 -18.51 3.50
N GLU A 308 10.79 -18.50 2.98
CA GLU A 308 9.89 -17.33 3.06
C GLU A 308 9.53 -16.99 4.52
N LEU A 309 9.26 -18.00 5.35
CA LEU A 309 8.97 -17.81 6.77
C LEU A 309 10.18 -17.30 7.54
N LEU A 310 11.37 -17.85 7.30
CA LEU A 310 12.60 -17.39 7.95
C LEU A 310 12.94 -15.96 7.55
N TYR A 311 12.81 -15.63 6.27
CA TYR A 311 12.95 -14.26 5.81
C TYR A 311 12.00 -13.33 6.55
N SER A 312 10.72 -13.72 6.67
CA SER A 312 9.72 -12.93 7.40
C SER A 312 10.08 -12.77 8.89
N ILE A 313 10.56 -13.83 9.55
CA ILE A 313 10.98 -13.81 10.96
C ILE A 313 12.22 -12.93 11.16
N PHE A 314 13.17 -12.93 10.22
CA PHE A 314 14.38 -12.11 10.30
C PHE A 314 14.16 -10.65 9.90
N CYS A 315 13.17 -10.36 9.04
CA CYS A 315 12.79 -9.00 8.68
C CYS A 315 11.85 -8.34 9.70
N LEU A 316 11.23 -9.13 10.58
CA LEU A 316 10.56 -8.58 11.75
C LEU A 316 11.63 -8.05 12.70
N ASP A 317 11.68 -6.72 12.87
CA ASP A 317 12.48 -6.07 13.88
C ASP A 317 11.97 -6.46 15.28
N MET A 318 12.40 -7.62 15.78
CA MET A 318 11.98 -8.13 17.09
C MET A 318 12.50 -7.24 18.24
N GLN A 319 13.43 -6.29 17.98
CA GLN A 319 13.84 -5.29 18.97
C GLN A 319 12.84 -4.12 19.11
N GLN A 320 11.90 -3.94 18.17
CA GLN A 320 10.84 -2.91 18.25
C GLN A 320 9.44 -3.49 18.52
N VAL A 321 9.32 -4.80 18.74
CA VAL A 321 8.08 -5.45 19.21
C VAL A 321 7.92 -5.31 20.74
N THR A 322 8.90 -4.69 21.41
CA THR A 322 8.87 -4.28 22.83
C THR A 322 8.66 -2.78 22.99
#